data_AF-A0A9X2VXY6-F1
#
_entry.id   AF-A0A9X2VXY6-F1
#
_cell.length_a   1.000
_cell.length_b   1.000
_cell.length_c   1.000
_cell.angle_alpha   90.00
_cell.angle_beta   90.00
_cell.angle_gamma   90.00
#
_symmetry.space_group_name_H-M   'P 1'
#
loop_
_entity.id
_entity.type
_entity.pdbx_description
1 polymer ?
#
loop_
_entity_poly.entity_id
_entity_poly.type
_entity_poly.pdbx_seq_one_letter_code
_entity_poly.pdbx_strand_id
1 'polypeptide(L)'
;MRRRRLVLAVPTAAALFALCAAPALAQPVTTPVPGPVSPGQPPVSAPNGPQSLAHAVGDAGTGLAVVRLAPESTTTNTILPGFGEELPKQSAAELGVGLASAQVNTEAYLAFERSVAQASPLGFAVQGRAPQTPGSLAQTASPDNAAGLSGGLALPKTPLDALLTVKGLEGAVHARWDDRLGPCVQPLSEAKTSLASLSVLNAIPTLPSSPDLTGMLTQDTPKLDAAAKQSLIDGLKGLTAPLSQLGGLLSGTADTGEKGSLLSLPETMAARSSVELVDLPDSANKAVKTTSTLQAASVRLLAGTPMEVRIDVVSQPTLVALATGVEATSTITYTAPVLRVTQGGKVLGTLDAANPKLEIPIGIPIAGLPELPKLPIIGGILPNGGDVPAELKKLDIGVLRLQIAQFNEKKQALNGPLTQGGPTIKGFMLGATARLLDLQLLPTDALGLPNLPSALAQVSLGEQIVRAAAPEGGVVCGTTTPPAGAQPPPPGQPRPTIPLAYTTAAYKTIPIFWLGTALLLAGVVIVSAMPGARRREPALVGATEVVTATEPEAEPEDVAEPDNTEPEVTEPEDVAEPEAEPEVAEPEDVTEPEADPKPKTED
;
A
#
# COMPACT_ATOMS: atom_id res chain seq x y z
N MET A 1 25.08 -3.67 -34.99
CA MET A 1 24.52 -2.36 -34.55
C MET A 1 23.47 -2.44 -33.43
N ARG A 2 22.59 -3.46 -33.32
CA ARG A 2 21.55 -3.52 -32.24
C ARG A 2 22.09 -3.28 -30.81
N ARG A 3 23.24 -3.86 -30.42
CA ARG A 3 23.85 -3.67 -29.08
C ARG A 3 24.09 -2.20 -28.68
N ARG A 4 24.38 -1.28 -29.61
CA ARG A 4 24.59 0.14 -29.27
C ARG A 4 23.29 0.93 -29.00
N ARG A 5 22.13 0.45 -29.44
CA ARG A 5 20.84 1.13 -29.21
C ARG A 5 20.26 0.87 -27.81
N LEU A 6 20.52 -0.30 -27.23
CA LEU A 6 20.07 -0.65 -25.87
C LEU A 6 20.88 0.06 -24.77
N VAL A 7 22.19 0.25 -24.97
CA VAL A 7 23.08 0.90 -23.99
C VAL A 7 22.74 2.37 -23.71
N LEU A 8 22.09 3.06 -24.66
CA LEU A 8 21.66 4.46 -24.50
C LEU A 8 20.24 4.60 -23.92
N ALA A 9 19.37 3.59 -24.07
CA ALA A 9 17.98 3.68 -23.62
C ALA A 9 17.86 3.73 -22.07
N VAL A 10 18.62 2.87 -21.37
CA VAL A 10 18.59 2.76 -19.90
C VAL A 10 19.04 4.05 -19.20
N PRO A 11 20.21 4.66 -19.48
CA PRO A 11 20.61 5.90 -18.81
C PRO A 11 19.70 7.08 -19.18
N THR A 12 19.13 7.11 -20.39
CA THR A 12 18.20 8.17 -20.78
C THR A 12 16.86 8.05 -20.03
N ALA A 13 16.35 6.83 -19.85
CA ALA A 13 15.16 6.58 -19.02
C ALA A 13 15.43 6.93 -17.55
N ALA A 14 16.57 6.52 -16.99
CA ALA A 14 16.97 6.85 -15.62
C ALA A 14 17.12 8.37 -15.40
N ALA A 15 17.72 9.09 -16.36
CA ALA A 15 17.80 10.54 -16.32
C ALA A 15 16.42 11.22 -16.42
N LEU A 16 15.51 10.69 -17.23
CA LEU A 16 14.13 11.18 -17.33
C LEU A 16 13.36 10.98 -16.02
N PHE A 17 13.47 9.80 -15.40
CA PHE A 17 12.89 9.53 -14.08
C PHE A 17 13.48 10.45 -13.00
N ALA A 18 14.80 10.70 -13.00
CA ALA A 18 15.45 11.62 -12.07
C ALA A 18 14.99 13.08 -12.25
N LEU A 19 14.86 13.55 -13.50
CA LEU A 19 14.35 14.89 -13.83
C LEU A 19 12.87 15.06 -13.44
N CYS A 20 12.05 14.03 -13.63
CA CYS A 20 10.64 14.04 -13.22
C CYS A 20 10.45 13.93 -11.69
N ALA A 21 11.43 13.41 -10.94
CA ALA A 21 11.35 13.29 -9.48
C ALA A 21 11.68 14.60 -8.74
N ALA A 22 12.47 15.49 -9.34
CA ALA A 22 12.97 16.72 -8.69
C ALA A 22 11.91 17.64 -8.05
N PRO A 23 10.70 17.84 -8.60
CA PRO A 23 9.74 18.74 -7.98
C PRO A 23 8.78 18.07 -6.99
N ALA A 24 8.78 16.74 -6.88
CA ALA A 24 8.16 16.04 -5.75
C ALA A 24 8.92 16.30 -4.43
N LEU A 25 10.14 16.86 -4.49
CA LEU A 25 11.02 17.07 -3.34
C LEU A 25 10.57 18.21 -2.39
N ALA A 26 9.49 18.94 -2.69
CA ALA A 26 9.22 20.27 -2.11
C ALA A 26 7.82 20.49 -1.49
N GLN A 27 7.04 19.43 -1.20
CA GLN A 27 5.70 19.60 -0.59
C GLN A 27 5.74 19.43 0.95
N PRO A 28 5.41 20.47 1.74
CA PRO A 28 5.11 20.31 3.16
C PRO A 28 3.75 19.63 3.35
N VAL A 29 3.58 18.91 4.47
CA VAL A 29 2.37 18.11 4.77
C VAL A 29 1.13 18.98 5.02
N THR A 30 1.32 20.22 5.48
CA THR A 30 0.29 21.25 5.64
C THR A 30 0.73 22.51 4.90
N THR A 31 -0.22 23.33 4.44
CA THR A 31 0.13 24.62 3.82
C THR A 31 0.79 25.54 4.85
N PRO A 32 2.02 26.07 4.62
CA PRO A 32 2.68 26.94 5.59
C PRO A 32 1.88 28.23 5.82
N VAL A 33 1.75 28.65 7.08
CA VAL A 33 1.08 29.91 7.43
C VAL A 33 1.88 31.07 6.83
N PRO A 34 1.26 31.95 6.01
CA PRO A 34 1.93 33.13 5.49
C PRO A 34 2.37 34.06 6.63
N GLY A 35 3.61 34.56 6.57
CA GLY A 35 4.08 35.58 7.50
C GLY A 35 3.27 36.89 7.34
N PRO A 36 3.10 37.68 8.42
CA PRO A 36 2.43 38.97 8.34
C PRO A 36 3.18 39.91 7.38
N VAL A 37 2.42 40.65 6.56
CA VAL A 37 2.97 41.53 5.50
C VAL A 37 3.59 42.80 6.12
N SER A 38 3.28 43.11 7.38
CA SER A 38 3.87 44.23 8.12
C SER A 38 4.10 43.85 9.59
N PRO A 39 5.17 44.34 10.26
CA PRO A 39 5.50 43.94 11.63
C PRO A 39 4.45 44.24 12.71
N GLY A 40 3.52 45.17 12.44
CA GLY A 40 2.39 45.50 13.32
C GLY A 40 1.06 44.88 12.90
N GLN A 41 1.03 44.05 11.84
CA GLN A 41 -0.17 43.33 11.42
C GLN A 41 -0.32 42.08 12.31
N PRO A 42 -1.53 41.74 12.81
CA PRO A 42 -1.74 40.44 13.43
C PRO A 42 -1.36 39.32 12.43
N PRO A 43 -0.84 38.17 12.91
CA PRO A 43 -0.48 37.07 12.03
C PRO A 43 -1.70 36.59 11.23
N VAL A 44 -1.50 36.00 10.06
CA VAL A 44 -2.63 35.56 9.21
C VAL A 44 -3.41 34.40 9.85
N SER A 45 -2.79 33.70 10.81
CA SER A 45 -3.44 32.74 11.72
C SER A 45 -4.26 33.38 12.85
N ALA A 46 -4.38 34.71 12.91
CA ALA A 46 -5.23 35.37 13.90
C ALA A 46 -6.72 34.98 13.67
N PRO A 47 -7.42 34.52 14.71
CA PRO A 47 -8.74 33.91 14.57
C PRO A 47 -9.80 34.93 14.12
N ASN A 48 -10.27 34.79 12.88
CA ASN A 48 -11.38 35.56 12.34
C ASN A 48 -12.68 34.75 12.46
N GLY A 49 -13.50 35.07 13.48
CA GLY A 49 -14.76 34.37 13.75
C GLY A 49 -14.63 33.24 14.80
N PRO A 50 -15.70 32.43 14.99
CA PRO A 50 -15.70 31.33 15.95
C PRO A 50 -14.54 30.36 15.73
N GLN A 51 -13.83 30.00 16.80
CA GLN A 51 -12.77 29.00 16.77
C GLN A 51 -13.26 27.68 17.33
N SER A 52 -12.77 26.57 16.80
CA SER A 52 -12.98 25.25 17.41
C SER A 52 -12.44 25.25 18.84
N LEU A 53 -13.25 24.78 19.80
CA LEU A 53 -12.77 24.41 21.14
C LEU A 53 -12.08 23.03 21.12
N ALA A 54 -12.37 22.23 20.10
CA ALA A 54 -11.80 20.92 19.95
C ALA A 54 -10.37 21.03 19.44
N HIS A 55 -9.45 20.48 20.23
CA HIS A 55 -8.06 20.21 19.85
C HIS A 55 -7.90 18.69 19.69
N ALA A 56 -7.66 18.20 18.48
CA ALA A 56 -7.54 16.77 18.19
C ALA A 56 -6.66 16.56 16.95
N VAL A 57 -5.75 15.59 17.05
CA VAL A 57 -5.01 15.08 15.88
C VAL A 57 -5.16 13.57 15.83
N GLY A 58 -5.62 13.06 14.69
CA GLY A 58 -5.78 11.64 14.44
C GLY A 58 -5.37 11.31 13.02
N ASP A 59 -4.69 10.18 12.85
CA ASP A 59 -4.31 9.65 11.54
C ASP A 59 -4.44 8.12 11.59
N ALA A 60 -5.13 7.55 10.62
CA ALA A 60 -5.24 6.12 10.41
C ALA A 60 -4.90 5.82 8.94
N GLY A 61 -3.92 4.96 8.72
CA GLY A 61 -3.47 4.53 7.41
C GLY A 61 -3.51 3.01 7.30
N THR A 62 -4.02 2.49 6.19
CA THR A 62 -4.03 1.05 5.89
C THR A 62 -3.67 0.85 4.43
N GLY A 63 -2.60 0.10 4.14
CA GLY A 63 -2.21 -0.30 2.80
C GLY A 63 -2.39 -1.80 2.58
N LEU A 64 -3.06 -2.18 1.48
CA LEU A 64 -3.31 -3.60 1.16
C LEU A 64 -2.01 -4.35 0.87
N ALA A 65 -1.13 -3.77 0.04
CA ALA A 65 0.20 -4.31 -0.24
C ALA A 65 1.22 -3.19 -0.43
N VAL A 66 2.47 -3.43 -0.03
CA VAL A 66 3.63 -2.56 -0.24
C VAL A 66 4.80 -3.40 -0.73
N VAL A 67 5.22 -3.19 -1.97
CA VAL A 67 6.40 -3.83 -2.57
C VAL A 67 7.63 -2.94 -2.33
N ARG A 68 8.62 -3.48 -1.63
CA ARG A 68 9.88 -2.82 -1.30
C ARG A 68 11.00 -3.42 -2.12
N LEU A 69 11.59 -2.61 -3.01
CA LEU A 69 12.72 -2.99 -3.84
C LEU A 69 14.01 -2.52 -3.17
N ALA A 70 14.93 -3.48 -2.92
CA ALA A 70 16.14 -3.27 -2.13
C ALA A 70 15.84 -2.50 -0.81
N PRO A 71 15.11 -3.12 0.15
CA PRO A 71 14.93 -2.55 1.47
C PRO A 71 16.26 -2.18 2.12
N GLU A 72 16.24 -1.13 2.94
CA GLU A 72 17.39 -0.63 3.72
C GLU A 72 18.64 -0.24 2.89
N SER A 73 18.49 -0.04 1.58
CA SER A 73 19.61 0.26 0.67
C SER A 73 19.95 1.74 0.52
N THR A 74 19.05 2.66 0.90
CA THR A 74 19.25 4.11 0.76
C THR A 74 19.23 4.82 2.11
N THR A 75 20.06 5.84 2.29
CA THR A 75 20.01 6.75 3.46
C THR A 75 18.70 7.54 3.45
N THR A 76 18.11 7.73 4.63
CA THR A 76 16.81 8.40 4.75
C THR A 76 16.94 9.88 4.44
N ASN A 77 16.15 10.36 3.48
CA ASN A 77 16.04 11.79 3.22
C ASN A 77 15.26 12.47 4.35
N THR A 78 15.88 13.47 4.98
CA THR A 78 15.27 14.29 6.04
C THR A 78 15.51 15.77 5.75
N ILE A 79 14.63 16.64 6.25
CA ILE A 79 14.76 18.10 6.17
C ILE A 79 15.85 18.63 7.14
N LEU A 80 16.27 17.81 8.11
CA LEU A 80 17.33 18.15 9.06
C LEU A 80 18.68 17.65 8.49
N PRO A 81 19.63 18.55 8.13
CA PRO A 81 20.92 18.14 7.57
C PRO A 81 21.70 17.26 8.56
N GLY A 82 22.36 16.21 8.06
CA GLY A 82 23.13 15.25 8.85
C GLY A 82 22.32 14.07 9.41
N PHE A 83 21.06 14.28 9.79
CA PHE A 83 20.21 13.23 10.41
C PHE A 83 19.89 12.02 9.50
N GLY A 84 20.15 12.10 8.20
CA GLY A 84 19.82 11.03 7.24
C GLY A 84 20.62 9.73 7.41
N GLU A 85 21.74 9.79 8.13
CA GLU A 85 22.57 8.63 8.48
C GLU A 85 22.17 7.99 9.84
N GLU A 86 21.53 8.76 10.72
CA GLU A 86 21.04 8.30 12.03
C GLU A 86 19.64 7.67 11.95
N LEU A 87 18.87 8.03 10.93
CA LEU A 87 17.54 7.48 10.68
C LEU A 87 17.63 6.09 10.01
N PRO A 88 16.69 5.17 10.29
CA PRO A 88 16.64 3.86 9.62
C PRO A 88 16.68 4.00 8.11
N LYS A 89 17.45 3.16 7.42
CA LYS A 89 17.60 3.22 5.96
C LYS A 89 16.28 2.89 5.24
N GLN A 90 16.04 3.56 4.13
CA GLN A 90 14.85 3.40 3.29
C GLN A 90 15.10 2.47 2.10
N SER A 91 14.03 1.87 1.60
CA SER A 91 14.03 1.13 0.33
C SER A 91 14.33 2.07 -0.84
N ALA A 92 15.03 1.57 -1.86
CA ALA A 92 15.31 2.35 -3.07
C ALA A 92 14.02 2.79 -3.79
N ALA A 93 13.02 1.90 -3.79
CA ALA A 93 11.65 2.22 -4.17
C ALA A 93 10.65 1.41 -3.32
N GLU A 94 9.53 2.04 -2.97
CA GLU A 94 8.35 1.41 -2.40
C GLU A 94 7.16 1.63 -3.34
N LEU A 95 6.33 0.60 -3.55
CA LEU A 95 5.09 0.67 -4.31
C LEU A 95 3.95 0.14 -3.45
N GLY A 96 3.15 1.05 -2.90
CA GLY A 96 1.91 0.76 -2.20
C GLY A 96 0.74 0.55 -3.15
N VAL A 97 -0.22 -0.29 -2.77
CA VAL A 97 -1.44 -0.62 -3.53
C VAL A 97 -2.64 -0.55 -2.59
N GLY A 98 -3.74 0.06 -3.06
CA GLY A 98 -5.01 0.15 -2.34
C GLY A 98 -4.88 0.80 -0.96
N LEU A 99 -4.47 2.06 -0.92
CA LEU A 99 -4.23 2.79 0.33
C LEU A 99 -5.52 3.47 0.83
N ALA A 100 -5.92 3.22 2.07
CA ALA A 100 -6.98 3.94 2.77
C ALA A 100 -6.38 4.80 3.89
N SER A 101 -6.58 6.11 3.84
CA SER A 101 -6.06 7.10 4.80
C SER A 101 -7.17 7.99 5.33
N ALA A 102 -7.31 8.09 6.64
CA ALA A 102 -8.24 8.97 7.33
C ALA A 102 -7.47 9.86 8.31
N GLN A 103 -7.54 11.18 8.12
CA GLN A 103 -6.78 12.18 8.86
C GLN A 103 -7.69 13.25 9.44
N VAL A 104 -7.33 13.72 10.63
CA VAL A 104 -7.93 14.85 11.35
C VAL A 104 -6.82 15.66 11.99
N ASN A 105 -6.88 16.98 11.81
CA ASN A 105 -6.01 17.93 12.49
C ASN A 105 -6.79 19.23 12.72
N THR A 106 -7.35 19.40 13.92
CA THR A 106 -8.13 20.60 14.28
C THR A 106 -7.34 21.90 14.12
N GLU A 107 -6.01 21.81 14.29
CA GLU A 107 -5.06 22.92 14.22
C GLU A 107 -4.57 23.20 12.80
N ALA A 108 -5.09 22.50 11.78
CA ALA A 108 -4.77 22.76 10.39
C ALA A 108 -5.23 24.18 9.99
N TYR A 109 -4.32 24.91 9.36
CA TYR A 109 -4.52 26.32 9.00
C TYR A 109 -5.64 26.51 7.97
N LEU A 110 -5.77 25.58 7.02
CA LEU A 110 -6.85 25.59 6.04
C LEU A 110 -7.99 24.70 6.52
N ALA A 111 -9.23 25.21 6.52
CA ALA A 111 -10.40 24.48 7.04
C ALA A 111 -10.62 23.11 6.36
N PHE A 112 -10.27 22.99 5.07
CA PHE A 112 -10.34 21.73 4.33
C PHE A 112 -9.22 20.72 4.68
N GLU A 113 -8.12 21.16 5.31
CA GLU A 113 -7.06 20.28 5.83
C GLU A 113 -7.44 19.70 7.22
N ARG A 114 -8.55 20.14 7.84
CA ARG A 114 -8.92 19.74 9.22
C ARG A 114 -9.46 18.32 9.36
N SER A 115 -10.14 17.83 8.34
CA SER A 115 -10.46 16.40 8.19
C SER A 115 -10.38 16.04 6.71
N VAL A 116 -9.62 15.00 6.42
CA VAL A 116 -9.28 14.53 5.07
C VAL A 116 -9.39 13.01 5.05
N ALA A 117 -10.19 12.49 4.13
CA ALA A 117 -10.28 11.07 3.83
C ALA A 117 -9.79 10.82 2.40
N GLN A 118 -8.89 9.84 2.22
CA GLN A 118 -8.30 9.50 0.93
C GLN A 118 -8.28 7.98 0.70
N ALA A 119 -8.74 7.56 -0.47
CA ALA A 119 -8.62 6.20 -0.99
C ALA A 119 -7.82 6.24 -2.30
N SER A 120 -6.66 5.58 -2.35
CA SER A 120 -5.71 5.69 -3.47
C SER A 120 -5.43 4.33 -4.12
N PRO A 121 -5.43 4.22 -5.46
CA PRO A 121 -5.14 2.95 -6.11
C PRO A 121 -3.71 2.47 -5.92
N LEU A 122 -2.78 3.42 -5.96
CA LEU A 122 -1.37 3.21 -5.73
C LEU A 122 -0.87 4.28 -4.75
N GLY A 123 0.29 3.99 -4.18
CA GLY A 123 1.25 5.01 -3.79
C GLY A 123 2.62 4.54 -4.25
N PHE A 124 3.55 5.44 -4.49
CA PHE A 124 4.94 5.04 -4.71
C PHE A 124 5.82 5.99 -3.92
N ALA A 125 6.79 5.46 -3.19
CA ALA A 125 7.82 6.28 -2.54
C ALA A 125 9.17 5.99 -3.20
N VAL A 126 9.84 7.04 -3.67
CA VAL A 126 11.25 6.95 -4.10
C VAL A 126 12.07 7.66 -3.05
N GLN A 127 12.97 6.94 -2.38
CA GLN A 127 13.78 7.46 -1.27
C GLN A 127 12.93 8.17 -0.20
N GLY A 128 11.84 7.51 0.23
CA GLY A 128 10.94 7.97 1.30
C GLY A 128 9.92 9.05 0.92
N ARG A 129 9.79 9.42 -0.35
CA ARG A 129 8.91 10.53 -0.79
C ARG A 129 7.77 10.02 -1.68
N ALA A 130 6.53 10.11 -1.20
CA ALA A 130 5.34 9.69 -1.93
C ALA A 130 4.58 10.88 -2.53
N PRO A 131 4.58 11.08 -3.87
CA PRO A 131 3.68 12.02 -4.51
C PRO A 131 2.25 11.46 -4.56
N GLN A 132 1.28 12.36 -4.65
CA GLN A 132 -0.13 12.01 -4.87
C GLN A 132 -0.31 11.35 -6.24
N THR A 133 -0.94 10.17 -6.28
CA THR A 133 -1.16 9.43 -7.53
C THR A 133 -2.48 9.81 -8.19
N PRO A 134 -2.54 9.94 -9.53
CA PRO A 134 -3.81 10.07 -10.25
C PRO A 134 -4.78 8.92 -9.95
N GLY A 135 -6.09 9.19 -10.03
CA GLY A 135 -7.13 8.18 -9.85
C GLY A 135 -7.48 7.86 -8.40
N SER A 136 -6.99 8.63 -7.43
CA SER A 136 -7.43 8.56 -6.03
C SER A 136 -8.76 9.29 -5.80
N LEU A 137 -9.59 8.77 -4.90
CA LEU A 137 -10.68 9.51 -4.28
C LEU A 137 -10.15 10.26 -3.06
N ALA A 138 -10.53 11.52 -2.92
CA ALA A 138 -10.27 12.31 -1.73
C ALA A 138 -11.50 13.17 -1.40
N GLN A 139 -11.86 13.24 -0.12
CA GLN A 139 -12.84 14.18 0.38
C GLN A 139 -12.23 14.97 1.54
N THR A 140 -12.41 16.28 1.48
CA THR A 140 -12.02 17.22 2.54
C THR A 140 -13.27 17.77 3.21
N ALA A 141 -13.22 17.95 4.51
CA ALA A 141 -14.39 18.18 5.35
C ALA A 141 -15.05 19.58 5.30
N SER A 142 -14.55 20.49 4.45
CA SER A 142 -15.08 21.87 4.35
C SER A 142 -15.57 22.14 2.93
N PRO A 143 -16.87 22.42 2.70
CA PRO A 143 -17.98 22.42 3.67
C PRO A 143 -18.31 21.01 4.19
N ASP A 144 -19.11 20.91 5.27
CA ASP A 144 -19.49 19.59 5.84
C ASP A 144 -20.17 18.70 4.79
N ASN A 145 -19.66 17.48 4.64
CA ASN A 145 -20.18 16.52 3.69
C ASN A 145 -21.13 15.55 4.40
N ALA A 146 -22.44 15.77 4.31
CA ALA A 146 -23.42 14.83 4.86
C ALA A 146 -23.28 13.40 4.28
N ALA A 147 -22.83 13.29 3.02
CA ALA A 147 -22.58 12.03 2.32
C ALA A 147 -21.10 11.86 1.94
N GLY A 148 -20.61 10.63 2.00
CA GLY A 148 -19.31 10.24 1.47
C GLY A 148 -19.29 10.12 -0.06
N LEU A 149 -18.10 9.89 -0.61
CA LEU A 149 -17.88 9.61 -2.03
C LEU A 149 -17.39 8.17 -2.19
N SER A 150 -17.83 7.47 -3.24
CA SER A 150 -17.36 6.13 -3.60
C SER A 150 -17.21 5.98 -5.11
N GLY A 151 -16.30 5.10 -5.54
CA GLY A 151 -16.09 4.82 -6.96
C GLY A 151 -14.93 3.88 -7.25
N GLY A 152 -14.88 3.41 -8.49
CA GLY A 152 -13.76 2.60 -8.99
C GLY A 152 -12.48 3.42 -9.09
N LEU A 153 -11.39 2.88 -8.53
CA LEU A 153 -10.07 3.49 -8.55
C LEU A 153 -9.31 2.96 -9.77
N ALA A 154 -9.51 3.59 -10.93
CA ALA A 154 -8.93 3.14 -12.18
C ALA A 154 -7.39 3.28 -12.17
N LEU A 155 -6.67 2.16 -12.29
CA LEU A 155 -5.23 2.19 -12.56
C LEU A 155 -5.00 2.57 -14.03
N PRO A 156 -4.11 3.53 -14.34
CA PRO A 156 -3.64 3.73 -15.70
C PRO A 156 -2.88 2.47 -16.15
N LYS A 157 -3.00 2.10 -17.44
CA LYS A 157 -2.17 1.04 -18.01
C LYS A 157 -0.72 1.51 -18.07
N THR A 158 0.20 0.76 -17.48
CA THR A 158 1.62 1.12 -17.37
C THR A 158 2.54 -0.05 -17.73
N PRO A 159 3.84 0.19 -17.94
CA PRO A 159 4.82 -0.89 -17.97
C PRO A 159 4.94 -1.67 -16.64
N LEU A 160 4.43 -1.14 -15.52
CA LEU A 160 4.36 -1.85 -14.25
C LEU A 160 3.27 -2.93 -14.25
N ASP A 161 2.35 -2.95 -15.21
CA ASP A 161 1.31 -3.98 -15.35
C ASP A 161 1.91 -5.40 -15.49
N ALA A 162 3.17 -5.49 -15.93
CA ALA A 162 3.95 -6.73 -15.97
C ALA A 162 4.42 -7.22 -14.58
N LEU A 163 4.59 -6.30 -13.61
CA LEU A 163 5.00 -6.59 -12.23
C LEU A 163 3.82 -6.62 -11.25
N LEU A 164 2.73 -5.91 -11.58
CA LEU A 164 1.58 -5.68 -10.72
C LEU A 164 0.30 -5.77 -11.56
N THR A 165 -0.62 -6.65 -11.20
CA THR A 165 -1.96 -6.69 -11.81
C THR A 165 -3.00 -6.53 -10.72
N VAL A 166 -3.85 -5.51 -10.81
CA VAL A 166 -4.93 -5.22 -9.86
C VAL A 166 -6.25 -5.21 -10.60
N LYS A 167 -7.31 -5.82 -10.03
CA LYS A 167 -8.67 -5.83 -10.61
C LYS A 167 -9.72 -5.51 -9.55
N GLY A 168 -10.84 -4.95 -10.00
CA GLY A 168 -12.00 -4.64 -9.15
C GLY A 168 -11.63 -3.76 -7.97
N LEU A 169 -10.78 -2.74 -8.21
CA LEU A 169 -10.30 -1.86 -7.17
C LEU A 169 -11.29 -0.69 -7.01
N GLU A 170 -11.81 -0.56 -5.80
CA GLU A 170 -12.82 0.43 -5.42
C GLU A 170 -12.34 1.19 -4.18
N GLY A 171 -12.86 2.41 -4.02
CA GLY A 171 -12.62 3.23 -2.86
C GLY A 171 -13.90 3.90 -2.36
N ALA A 172 -13.94 4.18 -1.06
CA ALA A 172 -14.92 5.06 -0.46
C ALA A 172 -14.24 5.98 0.56
N VAL A 173 -14.67 7.24 0.63
CA VAL A 173 -14.14 8.26 1.54
C VAL A 173 -15.29 9.07 2.14
N HIS A 174 -15.22 9.37 3.43
CA HIS A 174 -16.17 10.25 4.10
C HIS A 174 -15.41 11.16 5.08
N ALA A 175 -15.40 12.47 4.83
CA ALA A 175 -14.77 13.47 5.69
C ALA A 175 -15.79 14.56 6.07
N ARG A 176 -15.97 14.78 7.37
CA ARG A 176 -16.98 15.69 7.93
C ARG A 176 -16.39 16.71 8.89
N TRP A 177 -17.00 17.89 8.96
CA TRP A 177 -16.65 18.95 9.89
C TRP A 177 -17.77 19.99 9.91
N ASP A 178 -18.51 20.09 11.01
CA ASP A 178 -19.60 21.06 11.14
C ASP A 178 -19.10 22.39 11.74
N ASP A 179 -19.62 23.53 11.26
CA ASP A 179 -19.18 24.86 11.72
C ASP A 179 -19.54 25.17 13.17
N ARG A 180 -20.50 24.44 13.79
CA ARG A 180 -20.96 24.64 15.17
C ARG A 180 -20.42 23.58 16.11
N LEU A 181 -20.47 22.31 15.72
CA LEU A 181 -20.03 21.14 16.49
C LEU A 181 -18.52 20.86 16.32
N GLY A 182 -17.90 21.40 15.26
CA GLY A 182 -16.51 21.16 14.91
C GLY A 182 -16.30 19.69 14.47
N PRO A 183 -15.28 19.00 15.02
CA PRO A 183 -15.02 17.60 14.73
C PRO A 183 -16.00 16.63 15.41
N CYS A 184 -16.95 17.10 16.22
CA CYS A 184 -17.90 16.24 16.94
C CYS A 184 -19.08 15.79 16.08
N VAL A 185 -18.75 15.24 14.91
CA VAL A 185 -19.64 14.68 13.89
C VAL A 185 -19.22 13.25 13.56
N GLN A 186 -20.12 12.44 13.01
CA GLN A 186 -19.85 11.05 12.65
C GLN A 186 -20.27 10.74 11.19
N PRO A 187 -19.47 9.95 10.45
CA PRO A 187 -18.04 9.70 10.70
C PRO A 187 -17.26 11.03 10.61
N LEU A 188 -16.17 11.18 11.37
CA LEU A 188 -15.35 12.41 11.32
C LEU A 188 -14.36 12.36 10.14
N SER A 189 -13.61 11.26 10.03
CA SER A 189 -12.85 10.92 8.83
C SER A 189 -12.82 9.40 8.66
N GLU A 190 -13.19 8.90 7.48
CA GLU A 190 -13.20 7.48 7.16
C GLU A 190 -12.77 7.25 5.70
N ALA A 191 -11.88 6.30 5.48
CA ALA A 191 -11.48 5.84 4.15
C ALA A 191 -11.51 4.32 4.06
N LYS A 192 -11.90 3.81 2.88
CA LYS A 192 -11.91 2.40 2.51
C LYS A 192 -11.30 2.22 1.13
N THR A 193 -10.54 1.15 0.97
CA THR A 193 -10.13 0.59 -0.32
C THR A 193 -10.46 -0.89 -0.33
N SER A 194 -10.95 -1.40 -1.45
CA SER A 194 -11.12 -2.84 -1.66
C SER A 194 -10.67 -3.23 -3.06
N LEU A 195 -10.12 -4.43 -3.20
CA LEU A 195 -9.78 -5.01 -4.50
C LEU A 195 -10.35 -6.43 -4.61
N ALA A 196 -10.76 -6.81 -5.82
CA ALA A 196 -11.23 -8.16 -6.11
C ALA A 196 -10.07 -9.14 -6.32
N SER A 197 -8.97 -8.70 -6.96
CA SER A 197 -7.74 -9.51 -7.02
C SER A 197 -6.48 -8.68 -7.23
N LEU A 198 -5.36 -9.19 -6.72
CA LEU A 198 -4.04 -8.57 -6.79
C LEU A 198 -2.96 -9.62 -7.07
N SER A 199 -2.15 -9.42 -8.11
CA SER A 199 -0.97 -10.22 -8.44
C SER A 199 0.28 -9.35 -8.44
N VAL A 200 1.35 -9.82 -7.81
CA VAL A 200 2.57 -9.05 -7.50
C VAL A 200 3.83 -9.85 -7.83
N LEU A 201 4.84 -9.17 -8.38
CA LEU A 201 6.16 -9.69 -8.73
C LEU A 201 6.14 -10.91 -9.68
N ASN A 202 5.42 -10.79 -10.81
CA ASN A 202 5.47 -11.82 -11.88
C ASN A 202 6.88 -11.94 -12.54
N ALA A 203 7.82 -11.04 -12.22
CA ALA A 203 9.25 -11.13 -12.55
C ALA A 203 10.08 -10.32 -11.55
N ILE A 204 11.35 -10.68 -11.36
CA ILE A 204 12.31 -9.91 -10.53
C ILE A 204 13.31 -9.20 -11.47
N PRO A 205 13.20 -7.87 -11.71
CA PRO A 205 13.99 -7.17 -12.72
C PRO A 205 15.49 -7.09 -12.43
N THR A 206 15.88 -7.24 -11.16
CA THR A 206 17.26 -7.13 -10.68
C THR A 206 18.06 -8.42 -10.81
N LEU A 207 17.41 -9.55 -11.10
CA LEU A 207 18.07 -10.85 -11.26
C LEU A 207 18.48 -11.11 -12.72
N PRO A 208 19.53 -11.91 -12.96
CA PRO A 208 19.95 -12.27 -14.31
C PRO A 208 18.83 -13.00 -15.08
N SER A 209 18.55 -12.52 -16.30
CA SER A 209 17.66 -13.17 -17.26
C SER A 209 18.32 -14.28 -18.07
N SER A 210 19.58 -14.61 -17.73
CA SER A 210 20.32 -15.78 -18.23
C SER A 210 20.22 -16.92 -17.21
N PRO A 211 19.92 -18.17 -17.62
CA PRO A 211 20.09 -19.33 -16.75
C PRO A 211 21.58 -19.69 -16.55
N ASP A 212 22.47 -19.17 -17.40
CA ASP A 212 23.91 -19.31 -17.25
C ASP A 212 24.52 -18.10 -16.50
N LEU A 213 25.10 -18.37 -15.33
CA LEU A 213 25.87 -17.41 -14.52
C LEU A 213 27.40 -17.51 -14.72
N THR A 214 27.87 -18.25 -15.72
CA THR A 214 29.31 -18.40 -16.02
C THR A 214 29.94 -17.01 -16.19
N GLY A 215 30.92 -16.68 -15.34
CA GLY A 215 31.58 -15.36 -15.32
C GLY A 215 30.88 -14.28 -14.48
N MET A 216 29.69 -14.52 -13.93
CA MET A 216 29.04 -13.62 -12.97
C MET A 216 29.40 -13.95 -11.51
N LEU A 217 29.72 -15.21 -11.22
CA LEU A 217 30.25 -15.65 -9.92
C LEU A 217 31.79 -15.56 -9.94
N THR A 218 32.34 -14.44 -9.49
CA THR A 218 33.80 -14.18 -9.50
C THR A 218 34.52 -14.86 -8.32
N GLN A 219 35.83 -14.59 -8.15
CA GLN A 219 36.57 -15.06 -6.97
C GLN A 219 36.03 -14.41 -5.67
N ASP A 220 35.43 -13.22 -5.76
CA ASP A 220 34.91 -12.41 -4.65
C ASP A 220 33.59 -12.90 -4.05
N THR A 221 33.21 -14.15 -4.32
CA THR A 221 32.14 -14.88 -3.61
C THR A 221 32.80 -15.73 -2.52
N PRO A 222 32.98 -15.24 -1.27
CA PRO A 222 33.96 -15.80 -0.34
C PRO A 222 33.51 -17.09 0.38
N LYS A 223 32.25 -17.50 0.26
CA LYS A 223 31.67 -18.61 1.03
C LYS A 223 31.39 -19.91 0.26
N LEU A 224 31.58 -19.93 -1.06
CA LEU A 224 31.48 -21.16 -1.86
C LEU A 224 32.86 -21.55 -2.37
N ASP A 225 33.23 -22.83 -2.24
CA ASP A 225 34.41 -23.37 -2.91
C ASP A 225 34.17 -23.51 -4.44
N ALA A 226 35.23 -23.84 -5.18
CA ALA A 226 35.15 -23.93 -6.64
C ALA A 226 34.20 -25.04 -7.13
N ALA A 227 34.07 -26.15 -6.41
CA ALA A 227 33.18 -27.25 -6.76
C ALA A 227 31.71 -26.89 -6.47
N ALA A 228 31.44 -26.20 -5.36
CA ALA A 228 30.12 -25.65 -5.03
C ALA A 228 29.70 -24.55 -6.01
N LYS A 229 30.62 -23.65 -6.43
CA LYS A 229 30.36 -22.66 -7.49
C LYS A 229 30.02 -23.33 -8.82
N GLN A 230 30.80 -24.34 -9.23
CA GLN A 230 30.54 -25.07 -10.47
C GLN A 230 29.20 -25.84 -10.40
N SER A 231 28.93 -26.52 -9.29
CA SER A 231 27.66 -27.25 -9.07
C SER A 231 26.45 -26.32 -9.06
N LEU A 232 26.58 -25.09 -8.53
CA LEU A 232 25.56 -24.05 -8.63
C LEU A 232 25.35 -23.61 -10.08
N ILE A 233 26.42 -23.33 -10.83
CA ILE A 233 26.33 -22.94 -12.25
C ILE A 233 25.64 -24.04 -13.07
N ASP A 234 26.02 -25.30 -12.87
CA ASP A 234 25.47 -26.43 -13.64
C ASP A 234 24.03 -26.77 -13.21
N GLY A 235 23.71 -26.63 -11.91
CA GLY A 235 22.33 -26.72 -11.42
C GLY A 235 21.42 -25.63 -12.00
N LEU A 236 21.90 -24.38 -12.06
CA LEU A 236 21.18 -23.26 -12.65
C LEU A 236 20.97 -23.43 -14.17
N LYS A 237 21.96 -23.95 -14.90
CA LYS A 237 21.82 -24.34 -16.32
C LYS A 237 20.79 -25.45 -16.54
N GLY A 238 20.52 -26.26 -15.52
CA GLY A 238 19.52 -27.34 -15.56
C GLY A 238 18.07 -26.91 -15.31
N LEU A 239 17.85 -25.68 -14.81
CA LEU A 239 16.52 -25.14 -14.53
C LEU A 239 15.73 -24.84 -15.81
N THR A 240 14.39 -24.82 -15.71
CA THR A 240 13.50 -24.59 -16.85
C THR A 240 13.46 -23.14 -17.33
N ALA A 241 13.82 -22.18 -16.48
CA ALA A 241 13.88 -20.76 -16.80
C ALA A 241 14.98 -20.02 -16.00
N PRO A 242 15.33 -18.76 -16.31
CA PRO A 242 16.39 -18.03 -15.60
C PRO A 242 16.01 -17.64 -14.16
N LEU A 243 17.00 -17.18 -13.39
CA LEU A 243 16.79 -16.72 -12.00
C LEU A 243 15.82 -15.52 -11.89
N SER A 244 15.72 -14.67 -12.92
CA SER A 244 14.70 -13.61 -12.97
C SER A 244 13.25 -14.12 -12.97
N GLN A 245 13.05 -15.41 -13.24
CA GLN A 245 11.79 -16.15 -13.14
C GLN A 245 11.86 -17.25 -12.05
N LEU A 246 12.77 -17.12 -11.09
CA LEU A 246 13.03 -18.09 -10.01
C LEU A 246 13.17 -19.53 -10.51
N GLY A 247 13.95 -19.74 -11.59
CA GLY A 247 14.21 -21.08 -12.11
C GLY A 247 13.07 -21.70 -12.91
N GLY A 248 12.02 -20.92 -13.22
CA GLY A 248 10.79 -21.40 -13.86
C GLY A 248 9.56 -21.40 -12.93
N LEU A 249 9.74 -21.14 -11.63
CA LEU A 249 8.62 -21.01 -10.70
C LEU A 249 7.67 -19.86 -11.08
N LEU A 250 8.15 -18.79 -11.71
CA LEU A 250 7.30 -17.68 -12.17
C LEU A 250 6.74 -17.88 -13.59
N SER A 251 6.98 -19.03 -14.22
CA SER A 251 6.50 -19.31 -15.59
C SER A 251 5.04 -19.79 -15.63
N GLY A 252 4.51 -20.33 -14.52
CA GLY A 252 3.16 -20.90 -14.42
C GLY A 252 3.03 -22.30 -15.04
N THR A 253 1.83 -22.86 -14.99
CA THR A 253 1.49 -24.16 -15.62
C THR A 253 0.97 -23.99 -17.04
N ALA A 254 1.71 -24.52 -18.02
CA ALA A 254 1.37 -24.46 -19.44
C ALA A 254 -0.03 -25.01 -19.75
N ASP A 255 -0.47 -26.04 -19.02
CA ASP A 255 -1.74 -26.74 -19.26
C ASP A 255 -2.97 -25.93 -18.83
N THR A 256 -2.80 -24.96 -17.93
CA THR A 256 -3.88 -24.07 -17.43
C THR A 256 -3.94 -22.71 -18.14
N GLY A 257 -2.87 -22.33 -18.85
CA GLY A 257 -2.70 -20.97 -19.38
C GLY A 257 -2.48 -19.87 -18.33
N GLU A 258 -2.46 -20.22 -17.04
CA GLU A 258 -2.19 -19.28 -15.95
C GLU A 258 -0.71 -18.87 -15.93
N LYS A 259 -0.46 -17.57 -15.77
CA LYS A 259 0.89 -17.05 -15.58
C LYS A 259 1.25 -17.16 -14.10
N GLY A 260 2.37 -17.80 -13.80
CA GLY A 260 2.86 -17.95 -12.43
C GLY A 260 3.03 -16.59 -11.74
N SER A 261 2.47 -16.47 -10.54
CA SER A 261 2.55 -15.26 -9.73
C SER A 261 3.29 -15.53 -8.43
N LEU A 262 4.28 -14.70 -8.09
CA LEU A 262 5.01 -14.84 -6.84
C LEU A 262 4.11 -14.62 -5.62
N LEU A 263 3.16 -13.70 -5.76
CA LEU A 263 2.19 -13.34 -4.75
C LEU A 263 0.86 -13.00 -5.43
N SER A 264 -0.15 -13.82 -5.19
CA SER A 264 -1.51 -13.67 -5.70
C SER A 264 -2.51 -13.62 -4.55
N LEU A 265 -3.50 -12.75 -4.70
CA LEU A 265 -4.61 -12.53 -3.80
C LEU A 265 -5.87 -12.70 -4.68
N PRO A 266 -6.45 -13.91 -4.72
CA PRO A 266 -7.57 -14.21 -5.61
C PRO A 266 -8.92 -13.83 -5.02
N GLU A 267 -8.97 -13.66 -3.69
CA GLU A 267 -10.16 -13.26 -2.95
C GLU A 267 -10.13 -11.75 -2.67
N THR A 268 -11.31 -11.20 -2.37
CA THR A 268 -11.45 -9.79 -2.02
C THR A 268 -10.59 -9.42 -0.82
N MET A 269 -9.80 -8.36 -0.94
CA MET A 269 -9.19 -7.67 0.20
C MET A 269 -9.85 -6.32 0.42
N ALA A 270 -9.96 -5.90 1.68
CA ALA A 270 -10.39 -4.56 2.06
C ALA A 270 -9.49 -3.97 3.14
N ALA A 271 -9.20 -2.67 3.02
CA ALA A 271 -8.52 -1.86 4.01
C ALA A 271 -9.48 -0.74 4.43
N ARG A 272 -9.61 -0.52 5.73
CA ARG A 272 -10.46 0.53 6.31
C ARG A 272 -9.71 1.27 7.41
N SER A 273 -9.71 2.57 7.28
CA SER A 273 -9.11 3.52 8.22
C SER A 273 -10.17 4.50 8.69
N SER A 274 -10.31 4.73 10.00
CA SER A 274 -11.20 5.77 10.54
C SER A 274 -10.55 6.57 11.67
N VAL A 275 -11.01 7.81 11.80
CA VAL A 275 -10.78 8.70 12.93
C VAL A 275 -12.13 9.13 13.47
N GLU A 276 -12.34 8.93 14.76
CA GLU A 276 -13.59 9.16 15.48
C GLU A 276 -13.31 9.92 16.78
N LEU A 277 -14.27 10.72 17.23
CA LEU A 277 -14.34 11.19 18.61
C LEU A 277 -15.32 10.29 19.38
N VAL A 278 -14.83 9.66 20.44
CA VAL A 278 -15.60 8.74 21.30
C VAL A 278 -15.72 9.30 22.71
N ASP A 279 -16.75 8.91 23.45
CA ASP A 279 -16.96 9.38 24.81
C ASP A 279 -15.81 8.97 25.75
N LEU A 280 -15.36 9.92 26.57
CA LEU A 280 -14.45 9.66 27.67
C LEU A 280 -15.29 9.32 28.92
N PRO A 281 -15.02 8.21 29.64
CA PRO A 281 -15.74 7.89 30.87
C PRO A 281 -15.73 9.05 31.87
N ASP A 282 -16.87 9.25 32.54
CA ASP A 282 -17.09 10.28 33.57
C ASP A 282 -16.78 11.73 33.14
N SER A 283 -16.82 12.02 31.82
CA SER A 283 -16.52 13.34 31.26
C SER A 283 -17.48 13.71 30.11
N ALA A 284 -17.70 15.01 29.92
CA ALA A 284 -18.40 15.56 28.75
C ALA A 284 -17.46 15.73 27.53
N ASN A 285 -16.15 15.56 27.72
CA ASN A 285 -15.15 15.65 26.67
C ASN A 285 -14.99 14.30 25.94
N LYS A 286 -14.43 14.33 24.73
CA LYS A 286 -14.21 13.14 23.90
C LYS A 286 -12.74 12.70 23.92
N ALA A 287 -12.51 11.41 23.70
CA ALA A 287 -11.20 10.87 23.35
C ALA A 287 -11.05 10.77 21.82
N VAL A 288 -9.83 10.87 21.31
CA VAL A 288 -9.53 10.63 19.89
C VAL A 288 -9.27 9.15 19.70
N LYS A 289 -10.10 8.49 18.89
CA LYS A 289 -9.94 7.10 18.50
C LYS A 289 -9.54 7.02 17.03
N THR A 290 -8.43 6.37 16.72
CA THR A 290 -8.03 6.07 15.34
C THR A 290 -7.91 4.57 15.14
N THR A 291 -8.50 4.06 14.06
CA THR A 291 -8.69 2.63 13.81
C THR A 291 -8.19 2.30 12.41
N SER A 292 -7.30 1.32 12.32
CA SER A 292 -6.91 0.65 11.07
C SER A 292 -7.36 -0.80 11.14
N THR A 293 -8.00 -1.27 10.08
CA THR A 293 -8.52 -2.64 9.94
C THR A 293 -8.22 -3.15 8.55
N LEU A 294 -7.87 -4.43 8.47
CA LEU A 294 -7.59 -5.12 7.20
C LEU A 294 -8.41 -6.41 7.15
N GLN A 295 -9.03 -6.64 6.00
CA GLN A 295 -9.76 -7.85 5.69
C GLN A 295 -9.10 -8.51 4.48
N ALA A 296 -8.80 -9.79 4.60
CA ALA A 296 -8.31 -10.65 3.55
C ALA A 296 -8.71 -12.09 3.92
N ALA A 297 -9.05 -12.92 2.94
CA ALA A 297 -9.42 -14.32 3.20
C ALA A 297 -8.23 -15.27 3.01
N SER A 298 -7.48 -15.12 1.91
CA SER A 298 -6.28 -15.91 1.66
C SER A 298 -5.24 -15.15 0.85
N VAL A 299 -3.99 -15.55 1.03
CA VAL A 299 -2.82 -15.13 0.24
C VAL A 299 -2.21 -16.38 -0.38
N ARG A 300 -1.89 -16.35 -1.67
CA ARG A 300 -1.22 -17.45 -2.37
C ARG A 300 0.15 -17.00 -2.84
N LEU A 301 1.17 -17.79 -2.57
CA LEU A 301 2.53 -17.58 -3.06
C LEU A 301 2.83 -18.63 -4.12
N LEU A 302 3.50 -18.23 -5.20
CA LEU A 302 3.75 -19.10 -6.36
C LEU A 302 2.43 -19.68 -6.91
N ALA A 303 1.43 -18.83 -7.03
CA ALA A 303 0.09 -19.21 -7.47
C ALA A 303 0.09 -19.65 -8.95
N GLY A 304 -0.72 -20.66 -9.28
CA GLY A 304 -0.70 -21.29 -10.60
C GLY A 304 0.58 -22.09 -10.87
N THR A 305 1.18 -22.67 -9.81
CA THR A 305 2.35 -23.54 -9.90
C THR A 305 2.17 -24.79 -9.03
N PRO A 306 2.88 -25.90 -9.31
CA PRO A 306 2.85 -27.08 -8.44
C PRO A 306 3.46 -26.83 -7.03
N MET A 307 4.10 -25.68 -6.83
CA MET A 307 4.73 -25.28 -5.56
C MET A 307 3.90 -24.26 -4.77
N GLU A 308 2.64 -24.02 -5.15
CA GLU A 308 1.76 -23.02 -4.51
C GLU A 308 1.72 -23.20 -2.98
N VAL A 309 2.05 -22.12 -2.26
CA VAL A 309 1.89 -22.02 -0.80
C VAL A 309 0.69 -21.13 -0.52
N ARG A 310 -0.34 -21.71 0.10
CA ARG A 310 -1.58 -21.03 0.48
C ARG A 310 -1.53 -20.64 1.96
N ILE A 311 -1.75 -19.37 2.23
CA ILE A 311 -1.81 -18.75 3.55
C ILE A 311 -3.26 -18.32 3.79
N ASP A 312 -4.00 -19.05 4.60
CA ASP A 312 -5.35 -18.65 5.02
C ASP A 312 -5.27 -17.64 6.16
N VAL A 313 -6.06 -16.58 6.09
CA VAL A 313 -6.22 -15.61 7.18
C VAL A 313 -7.35 -16.09 8.08
N VAL A 314 -7.01 -16.57 9.28
CA VAL A 314 -7.97 -17.13 10.25
C VAL A 314 -8.57 -16.04 11.15
N SER A 315 -7.81 -14.99 11.45
CA SER A 315 -8.31 -13.79 12.13
C SER A 315 -7.80 -12.50 11.48
N GLN A 316 -8.66 -11.47 11.47
CA GLN A 316 -8.37 -10.17 10.85
C GLN A 316 -7.55 -9.29 11.81
N PRO A 317 -6.46 -8.64 11.36
CA PRO A 317 -5.69 -7.76 12.22
C PRO A 317 -6.41 -6.41 12.37
N THR A 318 -6.41 -5.91 13.60
CA THR A 318 -7.00 -4.63 13.96
C THR A 318 -6.01 -3.86 14.81
N LEU A 319 -5.81 -2.59 14.48
CA LEU A 319 -4.93 -1.68 15.19
C LEU A 319 -5.72 -0.43 15.57
N VAL A 320 -5.77 -0.12 16.86
CA VAL A 320 -6.52 1.02 17.42
C VAL A 320 -5.60 1.86 18.31
N ALA A 321 -5.62 3.17 18.14
CA ALA A 321 -5.12 4.11 19.14
C ALA A 321 -6.28 4.86 19.79
N LEU A 322 -6.25 4.97 21.12
CA LEU A 322 -7.17 5.78 21.90
C LEU A 322 -6.37 6.80 22.71
N ALA A 323 -6.47 8.08 22.35
CA ALA A 323 -5.86 9.19 23.06
C ALA A 323 -6.90 9.93 23.90
N THR A 324 -6.72 9.86 25.23
CA THR A 324 -7.55 10.57 26.21
C THR A 324 -6.85 11.83 26.75
N GLY A 325 -5.60 12.06 26.34
CA GLY A 325 -4.79 13.21 26.72
C GLY A 325 -3.95 13.02 27.98
N VAL A 326 -4.08 11.87 28.65
CA VAL A 326 -3.27 11.44 29.78
C VAL A 326 -2.70 10.06 29.48
N GLU A 327 -1.43 9.82 29.81
CA GLU A 327 -0.72 8.56 29.50
C GLU A 327 -1.41 7.33 30.10
N ALA A 328 -1.80 7.41 31.38
CA ALA A 328 -2.39 6.29 32.13
C ALA A 328 -3.72 5.77 31.54
N THR A 329 -4.43 6.62 30.80
CA THR A 329 -5.74 6.31 30.19
C THR A 329 -5.68 6.30 28.66
N SER A 330 -4.48 6.34 28.06
CA SER A 330 -4.31 6.30 26.60
C SER A 330 -3.65 4.99 26.17
N THR A 331 -4.24 4.32 25.18
CA THR A 331 -3.91 2.92 24.86
C THR A 331 -3.77 2.67 23.37
N ILE A 332 -2.77 1.87 22.97
CA ILE A 332 -2.79 1.14 21.71
C ILE A 332 -3.39 -0.25 21.97
N THR A 333 -4.34 -0.68 21.14
CA THR A 333 -4.81 -2.07 21.09
C THR A 333 -4.45 -2.65 19.73
N TYR A 334 -3.73 -3.77 19.72
CA TYR A 334 -3.39 -4.51 18.51
C TYR A 334 -3.85 -5.97 18.61
N THR A 335 -4.73 -6.37 17.71
CA THR A 335 -5.09 -7.77 17.50
C THR A 335 -4.20 -8.32 16.40
N ALA A 336 -3.27 -9.20 16.77
CA ALA A 336 -2.42 -9.91 15.82
C ALA A 336 -3.26 -10.88 14.95
N PRO A 337 -2.93 -11.03 13.66
CA PRO A 337 -3.60 -12.01 12.82
C PRO A 337 -3.15 -13.43 13.17
N VAL A 338 -4.01 -14.41 12.94
CA VAL A 338 -3.64 -15.82 12.89
C VAL A 338 -3.65 -16.25 11.43
N LEU A 339 -2.50 -16.70 10.92
CA LEU A 339 -2.36 -17.18 9.54
C LEU A 339 -2.01 -18.67 9.52
N ARG A 340 -2.73 -19.47 8.76
CA ARG A 340 -2.43 -20.89 8.56
C ARG A 340 -1.75 -21.09 7.21
N VAL A 341 -0.54 -21.64 7.22
CA VAL A 341 0.29 -21.81 6.02
C VAL A 341 0.27 -23.27 5.57
N THR A 342 -0.06 -23.49 4.30
CA THR A 342 -0.28 -24.81 3.71
C THR A 342 0.37 -24.93 2.33
N GLN A 343 0.78 -26.13 1.95
CA GLN A 343 1.33 -26.46 0.62
C GLN A 343 0.98 -27.91 0.29
N GLY A 344 0.45 -28.17 -0.91
CA GLY A 344 0.04 -29.53 -1.31
C GLY A 344 -0.98 -30.20 -0.36
N GLY A 345 -1.80 -29.41 0.36
CA GLY A 345 -2.72 -29.89 1.40
C GLY A 345 -2.07 -30.18 2.77
N LYS A 346 -0.74 -30.12 2.89
CA LYS A 346 0.00 -30.27 4.16
C LYS A 346 0.12 -28.91 4.85
N VAL A 347 -0.09 -28.86 6.17
CA VAL A 347 0.17 -27.66 6.97
C VAL A 347 1.69 -27.52 7.18
N LEU A 348 2.26 -26.39 6.76
CA LEU A 348 3.67 -26.04 6.96
C LEU A 348 3.89 -25.35 8.32
N GLY A 349 2.89 -24.63 8.81
CA GLY A 349 2.91 -23.97 10.11
C GLY A 349 1.74 -23.01 10.30
N THR A 350 1.65 -22.45 11.50
CA THR A 350 0.73 -21.36 11.86
C THR A 350 1.55 -20.17 12.33
N LEU A 351 1.17 -18.97 11.90
CA LEU A 351 1.71 -17.70 12.38
C LEU A 351 0.68 -17.08 13.31
N ASP A 352 1.11 -16.73 14.52
CA ASP A 352 0.29 -16.05 15.54
C ASP A 352 1.20 -15.15 16.41
N ALA A 353 0.64 -14.51 17.45
CA ALA A 353 1.41 -13.62 18.31
C ALA A 353 2.56 -14.31 19.08
N ALA A 354 2.45 -15.62 19.35
CA ALA A 354 3.49 -16.42 20.00
C ALA A 354 4.50 -16.99 19.00
N ASN A 355 4.05 -17.27 17.76
CA ASN A 355 4.83 -17.83 16.66
C ASN A 355 4.87 -16.85 15.47
N PRO A 356 5.46 -15.64 15.60
CA PRO A 356 5.30 -14.59 14.60
C PRO A 356 6.14 -14.79 13.33
N LYS A 357 6.88 -15.91 13.19
CA LYS A 357 7.82 -16.17 12.09
C LYS A 357 7.73 -17.62 11.63
N LEU A 358 7.75 -17.82 10.31
CA LEU A 358 7.88 -19.12 9.65
C LEU A 358 8.86 -18.97 8.48
N GLU A 359 9.88 -19.82 8.43
CA GLU A 359 10.87 -19.84 7.35
C GLU A 359 10.68 -21.11 6.51
N ILE A 360 10.37 -20.94 5.24
CA ILE A 360 10.14 -22.05 4.30
C ILE A 360 11.36 -22.12 3.37
N PRO A 361 12.21 -23.16 3.46
CA PRO A 361 13.45 -23.23 2.68
C PRO A 361 13.17 -23.41 1.18
N ILE A 362 14.00 -22.79 0.33
CA ILE A 362 13.99 -22.93 -1.13
C ILE A 362 15.34 -23.53 -1.56
N GLY A 363 15.30 -24.71 -2.20
CA GLY A 363 16.50 -25.42 -2.65
C GLY A 363 16.47 -25.82 -4.12
N ILE A 364 17.61 -25.74 -4.80
CA ILE A 364 17.81 -26.34 -6.13
C ILE A 364 18.36 -27.77 -5.94
N PRO A 365 17.81 -28.81 -6.57
CA PRO A 365 18.44 -30.13 -6.58
C PRO A 365 19.80 -30.09 -7.30
N ILE A 366 20.88 -30.47 -6.61
CA ILE A 366 22.26 -30.53 -7.12
C ILE A 366 22.72 -31.98 -7.30
N ALA A 367 22.22 -32.58 -8.39
CA ALA A 367 22.44 -33.96 -8.83
C ALA A 367 21.80 -35.06 -7.95
N GLY A 368 21.38 -36.13 -8.64
CA GLY A 368 20.66 -37.28 -8.08
C GLY A 368 19.34 -37.50 -8.82
N LEU A 369 19.06 -38.76 -9.17
CA LEU A 369 17.81 -39.28 -9.77
C LEU A 369 17.32 -38.60 -11.09
N PRO A 370 17.36 -39.29 -12.24
CA PRO A 370 16.92 -38.72 -13.53
C PRO A 370 15.40 -38.44 -13.63
N GLU A 371 14.61 -38.92 -12.66
CA GLU A 371 13.16 -38.73 -12.59
C GLU A 371 12.73 -37.49 -11.77
N LEU A 372 13.67 -36.76 -11.16
CA LEU A 372 13.31 -35.59 -10.36
C LEU A 372 12.90 -34.39 -11.23
N PRO A 373 11.87 -33.62 -10.82
CA PRO A 373 11.43 -32.45 -11.54
C PRO A 373 12.49 -31.34 -11.52
N LYS A 374 12.68 -30.67 -12.66
CA LYS A 374 13.65 -29.57 -12.87
C LYS A 374 13.22 -28.23 -12.26
N LEU A 375 12.45 -28.28 -11.18
CA LEU A 375 11.94 -27.12 -10.46
C LEU A 375 12.60 -27.04 -9.08
N PRO A 376 12.79 -25.83 -8.51
CA PRO A 376 13.21 -25.69 -7.13
C PRO A 376 12.22 -26.32 -6.15
N ILE A 377 12.76 -26.89 -5.09
CA ILE A 377 12.08 -27.52 -3.96
C ILE A 377 11.77 -26.43 -2.94
N ILE A 378 10.56 -26.47 -2.36
CA ILE A 378 10.10 -25.49 -1.36
C ILE A 378 9.48 -26.25 -0.20
N GLY A 379 9.79 -25.84 1.03
CA GLY A 379 9.20 -26.43 2.24
C GLY A 379 9.56 -27.89 2.51
N GLY A 380 10.49 -28.47 1.75
CA GLY A 380 10.80 -29.91 1.80
C GLY A 380 9.79 -30.79 1.07
N ILE A 381 8.94 -30.20 0.23
CA ILE A 381 7.95 -30.89 -0.60
C ILE A 381 8.38 -30.82 -2.08
N LEU A 382 8.15 -31.90 -2.82
CA LEU A 382 8.36 -31.98 -4.27
C LEU A 382 7.16 -31.40 -5.04
N PRO A 383 7.32 -30.96 -6.30
CA PRO A 383 6.24 -30.52 -7.19
C PRO A 383 5.02 -31.45 -7.35
N ASN A 384 5.13 -32.73 -7.00
CA ASN A 384 4.02 -33.70 -6.99
C ASN A 384 3.33 -33.85 -5.62
N GLY A 385 3.67 -33.01 -4.64
CA GLY A 385 3.19 -33.10 -3.24
C GLY A 385 3.90 -34.14 -2.38
N GLY A 386 4.84 -34.92 -2.92
CA GLY A 386 5.60 -35.92 -2.16
C GLY A 386 6.66 -35.28 -1.25
N ASP A 387 7.01 -35.95 -0.16
CA ASP A 387 8.16 -35.56 0.68
C ASP A 387 9.48 -35.72 -0.08
N VAL A 388 10.44 -34.84 0.18
CA VAL A 388 11.78 -34.90 -0.44
C VAL A 388 12.58 -36.11 0.11
N PRO A 389 13.15 -36.97 -0.75
CA PRO A 389 14.01 -38.07 -0.31
C PRO A 389 15.23 -37.57 0.46
N ALA A 390 15.55 -38.22 1.59
CA ALA A 390 16.69 -37.84 2.44
C ALA A 390 18.06 -37.88 1.73
N GLU A 391 18.16 -38.67 0.66
CA GLU A 391 19.36 -38.80 -0.18
C GLU A 391 19.54 -37.66 -1.20
N LEU A 392 18.50 -36.84 -1.42
CA LEU A 392 18.53 -35.78 -2.41
C LEU A 392 19.42 -34.63 -1.94
N LYS A 393 20.56 -34.47 -2.60
CA LYS A 393 21.40 -33.29 -2.45
C LYS A 393 20.68 -32.08 -3.02
N LYS A 394 20.33 -31.14 -2.15
CA LYS A 394 19.83 -29.82 -2.51
C LYS A 394 20.84 -28.74 -2.12
N LEU A 395 20.88 -27.68 -2.92
CA LEU A 395 21.56 -26.44 -2.62
C LEU A 395 20.50 -25.44 -2.20
N ASP A 396 20.40 -25.17 -0.91
CA ASP A 396 19.49 -24.14 -0.41
C ASP A 396 19.95 -22.78 -0.93
N ILE A 397 19.15 -22.20 -1.84
CA ILE A 397 19.41 -20.91 -2.49
C ILE A 397 18.78 -19.74 -1.74
N GLY A 398 17.96 -20.02 -0.73
CA GLY A 398 17.43 -19.02 0.19
C GLY A 398 16.27 -19.58 1.02
N VAL A 399 15.59 -18.69 1.73
CA VAL A 399 14.34 -18.98 2.43
C VAL A 399 13.27 -17.99 1.99
N LEU A 400 12.02 -18.45 2.04
CA LEU A 400 10.83 -17.64 2.01
C LEU A 400 10.46 -17.36 3.46
N ARG A 401 10.83 -16.19 3.97
CA ARG A 401 10.48 -15.81 5.36
C ARG A 401 9.11 -15.15 5.35
N LEU A 402 8.21 -15.72 6.13
CA LEU A 402 6.91 -15.16 6.49
C LEU A 402 7.02 -14.62 7.91
N GLN A 403 6.68 -13.35 8.11
CA GLN A 403 6.61 -12.76 9.45
C GLN A 403 5.30 -11.98 9.62
N ILE A 404 4.71 -12.03 10.81
CA ILE A 404 3.55 -11.22 11.19
C ILE A 404 3.90 -10.33 12.39
N ALA A 405 2.94 -9.53 12.85
CA ALA A 405 3.00 -8.83 14.14
C ALA A 405 4.28 -7.99 14.33
N GLN A 406 4.77 -7.33 13.27
CA GLN A 406 5.80 -6.29 13.35
C GLN A 406 5.21 -5.01 13.98
N PHE A 407 4.80 -5.12 15.24
CA PHE A 407 4.20 -4.06 16.03
C PHE A 407 5.29 -3.11 16.57
N ASN A 408 5.13 -1.81 16.33
CA ASN A 408 5.97 -0.77 16.90
C ASN A 408 5.07 0.32 17.49
N GLU A 409 5.24 0.64 18.77
CA GLU A 409 4.51 1.70 19.46
C GLU A 409 5.44 2.85 19.84
N LYS A 410 4.93 4.08 19.76
CA LYS A 410 5.56 5.29 20.28
C LYS A 410 4.56 6.08 21.11
N LYS A 411 5.01 6.53 22.28
CA LYS A 411 4.26 7.36 23.23
C LYS A 411 5.03 8.66 23.47
N GLN A 412 4.32 9.77 23.61
CA GLN A 412 4.92 11.08 23.85
C GLN A 412 3.95 12.01 24.60
N ALA A 413 4.40 12.58 25.72
CA ALA A 413 3.72 13.70 26.36
C ALA A 413 3.81 14.96 25.49
N LEU A 414 2.67 15.59 25.24
CA LEU A 414 2.59 16.86 24.53
C LEU A 414 2.73 18.02 25.52
N ASN A 415 3.72 18.88 25.28
CA ASN A 415 3.98 20.11 26.03
C ASN A 415 4.50 21.17 25.05
N GLY A 416 3.66 21.54 24.07
CA GLY A 416 4.05 22.41 22.97
C GLY A 416 2.89 22.68 22.01
N PRO A 417 3.09 23.50 20.98
CA PRO A 417 2.07 23.73 19.98
C PRO A 417 2.01 22.55 18.99
N LEU A 418 0.79 22.12 18.64
CA LEU A 418 0.57 21.04 17.68
C LEU A 418 0.90 21.45 16.23
N THR A 419 0.84 22.75 15.93
CA THR A 419 1.24 23.34 14.64
C THR A 419 2.11 24.58 14.87
N GLN A 420 2.90 24.96 13.86
CA GLN A 420 3.84 26.07 13.97
C GLN A 420 3.09 27.41 14.20
N GLY A 421 3.18 27.95 15.41
CA GLY A 421 2.47 29.18 15.82
C GLY A 421 1.06 28.96 16.38
N GLY A 422 0.63 27.71 16.59
CA GLY A 422 -0.61 27.37 17.30
C GLY A 422 -0.51 27.57 18.82
N PRO A 423 -1.61 27.38 19.57
CA PRO A 423 -1.61 27.43 21.02
C PRO A 423 -0.74 26.29 21.60
N THR A 424 -0.07 26.56 22.74
CA THR A 424 0.63 25.49 23.47
C THR A 424 -0.39 24.60 24.16
N ILE A 425 -0.41 23.32 23.78
CA ILE A 425 -1.35 22.32 24.30
C ILE A 425 -0.56 21.34 25.17
N LYS A 426 -1.09 21.09 26.37
CA LYS A 426 -0.69 19.96 27.20
C LYS A 426 -1.56 18.76 26.87
N GLY A 427 -1.00 17.57 26.85
CA GLY A 427 -1.76 16.35 26.61
C GLY A 427 -0.87 15.15 26.32
N PHE A 428 -1.40 14.21 25.55
CA PHE A 428 -0.69 12.98 25.24
C PHE A 428 -0.93 12.53 23.80
N MET A 429 0.13 12.02 23.18
CA MET A 429 0.15 11.47 21.84
C MET A 429 0.69 10.05 21.87
N LEU A 430 0.06 9.19 21.10
CA LEU A 430 0.49 7.82 20.84
C LEU A 430 0.33 7.52 19.36
N GLY A 431 1.16 6.61 18.88
CA GLY A 431 1.02 6.04 17.56
C GLY A 431 1.65 4.68 17.49
N ALA A 432 1.14 3.85 16.58
CA ALA A 432 1.70 2.54 16.33
C ALA A 432 1.65 2.18 14.86
N THR A 433 2.52 1.26 14.47
CA THR A 433 2.47 0.60 13.17
C THR A 433 2.41 -0.91 13.36
N ALA A 434 1.72 -1.60 12.47
CA ALA A 434 1.69 -3.06 12.41
C ALA A 434 1.66 -3.55 10.95
N ARG A 435 1.93 -4.83 10.73
CA ARG A 435 1.88 -5.46 9.40
C ARG A 435 1.21 -6.82 9.50
N LEU A 436 0.29 -7.14 8.58
CA LEU A 436 -0.35 -8.46 8.50
C LEU A 436 0.70 -9.53 8.23
N LEU A 437 1.42 -9.39 7.12
CA LEU A 437 2.39 -10.37 6.63
C LEU A 437 3.55 -9.64 5.96
N ASP A 438 4.77 -10.02 6.28
CA ASP A 438 5.98 -9.57 5.62
C ASP A 438 6.64 -10.78 4.93
N LEU A 439 6.77 -10.69 3.60
CA LEU A 439 7.34 -11.70 2.73
C LEU A 439 8.74 -11.25 2.30
N GLN A 440 9.78 -11.94 2.77
CA GLN A 440 11.15 -11.67 2.35
C GLN A 440 11.66 -12.77 1.43
N LEU A 441 12.12 -12.37 0.24
CA LEU A 441 12.57 -13.26 -0.83
C LEU A 441 14.08 -13.22 -0.93
N LEU A 442 14.71 -14.39 -0.77
CA LEU A 442 16.15 -14.58 -0.82
C LEU A 442 16.87 -13.60 0.15
N PRO A 443 16.61 -13.69 1.48
CA PRO A 443 17.30 -12.85 2.46
C PRO A 443 18.80 -13.11 2.39
N THR A 444 19.56 -12.06 2.13
CA THR A 444 20.92 -12.21 1.57
C THR A 444 21.96 -12.56 2.63
N ASP A 445 21.62 -12.36 3.91
CA ASP A 445 22.38 -12.83 5.07
C ASP A 445 22.69 -14.34 4.99
N ALA A 446 21.71 -15.13 4.50
CA ALA A 446 21.85 -16.58 4.31
C ALA A 446 22.81 -16.94 3.16
N LEU A 447 22.88 -16.10 2.12
CA LEU A 447 23.86 -16.23 1.03
C LEU A 447 25.26 -15.75 1.45
N GLY A 448 25.33 -14.87 2.46
CA GLY A 448 26.57 -14.43 3.09
C GLY A 448 27.51 -13.66 2.17
N LEU A 449 26.94 -12.92 1.22
CA LEU A 449 27.65 -12.07 0.26
C LEU A 449 27.76 -10.64 0.82
N PRO A 450 28.94 -10.00 0.79
CA PRO A 450 29.10 -8.65 1.32
C PRO A 450 28.33 -7.61 0.50
N ASN A 451 27.82 -6.57 1.17
CA ASN A 451 27.14 -5.41 0.56
C ASN A 451 25.84 -5.70 -0.20
N LEU A 452 25.15 -6.82 0.06
CA LEU A 452 23.80 -7.04 -0.44
C LEU A 452 22.74 -6.40 0.48
N PRO A 453 21.57 -5.98 -0.06
CA PRO A 453 20.42 -5.55 0.75
C PRO A 453 19.85 -6.74 1.54
N SER A 454 19.23 -6.49 2.69
CA SER A 454 18.73 -7.54 3.60
C SER A 454 17.80 -8.56 2.92
N ALA A 455 17.03 -8.14 1.91
CA ALA A 455 16.40 -9.02 0.93
C ALA A 455 16.50 -8.45 -0.51
N LEU A 456 16.41 -9.31 -1.53
CA LEU A 456 16.35 -8.87 -2.93
C LEU A 456 15.01 -8.20 -3.27
N ALA A 457 13.93 -8.75 -2.73
CA ALA A 457 12.60 -8.16 -2.75
C ALA A 457 11.89 -8.47 -1.42
N GLN A 458 11.14 -7.50 -0.93
CA GLN A 458 10.28 -7.64 0.23
C GLN A 458 8.88 -7.19 -0.17
N VAL A 459 7.86 -7.98 0.17
CA VAL A 459 6.46 -7.57 0.01
C VAL A 459 5.78 -7.63 1.36
N SER A 460 5.36 -6.47 1.85
CA SER A 460 4.59 -6.37 3.08
C SER A 460 3.11 -6.22 2.70
N LEU A 461 2.25 -7.10 3.22
CA LEU A 461 0.80 -6.98 3.12
C LEU A 461 0.24 -6.36 4.39
N GLY A 462 -0.84 -5.59 4.24
CA GLY A 462 -1.60 -5.09 5.37
C GLY A 462 -0.79 -4.20 6.29
N GLU A 463 -0.12 -3.18 5.74
CA GLU A 463 0.62 -2.21 6.56
C GLU A 463 -0.37 -1.23 7.19
N GLN A 464 -0.41 -1.24 8.52
CA GLN A 464 -1.34 -0.49 9.36
C GLN A 464 -0.58 0.59 10.12
N ILE A 465 -1.14 1.79 10.18
CA ILE A 465 -0.60 2.93 10.93
C ILE A 465 -1.77 3.56 11.67
N VAL A 466 -1.59 3.84 12.96
CA VAL A 466 -2.49 4.68 13.75
C VAL A 466 -1.69 5.72 14.52
N ARG A 467 -2.23 6.93 14.64
CA ARG A 467 -1.75 7.99 15.51
C ARG A 467 -2.97 8.68 16.12
N ALA A 468 -2.91 9.01 17.40
CA ALA A 468 -3.94 9.75 18.10
C ALA A 468 -3.29 10.68 19.13
N ALA A 469 -3.79 11.91 19.21
CA ALA A 469 -3.36 12.92 20.16
C ALA A 469 -4.55 13.74 20.64
N ALA A 470 -4.62 13.93 21.96
CA ALA A 470 -5.66 14.71 22.63
C ALA A 470 -5.03 15.60 23.71
N PRO A 471 -5.66 16.76 24.03
CA PRO A 471 -5.28 17.60 25.15
C PRO A 471 -5.62 16.93 26.48
N GLU A 472 -4.93 17.33 27.55
CA GLU A 472 -5.22 16.94 28.93
C GLU A 472 -6.70 17.28 29.26
N GLY A 473 -7.45 16.29 29.77
CA GLY A 473 -8.89 16.40 30.01
C GLY A 473 -9.79 16.05 28.81
N GLY A 474 -9.23 15.78 27.63
CA GLY A 474 -9.95 15.36 26.43
C GLY A 474 -10.44 16.50 25.52
N VAL A 475 -10.95 16.12 24.35
CA VAL A 475 -11.39 17.02 23.29
C VAL A 475 -12.73 17.67 23.65
N VAL A 476 -12.76 19.01 23.69
CA VAL A 476 -13.98 19.79 23.99
C VAL A 476 -14.76 20.07 22.70
N CYS A 477 -16.01 19.61 22.61
CA CYS A 477 -16.86 19.89 21.44
C CYS A 477 -17.35 21.35 21.41
N GLY A 478 -17.52 21.90 20.20
CA GLY A 478 -18.13 23.21 19.98
C GLY A 478 -17.15 24.31 19.55
N THR A 479 -17.62 25.56 19.58
CA THR A 479 -16.84 26.73 19.15
C THR A 479 -16.88 27.88 20.16
N THR A 480 -15.83 28.72 20.16
CA THR A 480 -15.79 29.96 20.94
C THR A 480 -16.81 30.95 20.39
N THR A 481 -17.60 31.58 21.26
CA THR A 481 -18.38 32.76 20.87
C THR A 481 -17.43 33.88 20.42
N PRO A 482 -17.65 34.54 19.26
CA PRO A 482 -16.85 35.70 18.88
C PRO A 482 -16.91 36.78 19.96
N PRO A 483 -15.81 37.48 20.28
CA PRO A 483 -15.83 38.54 21.28
C PRO A 483 -16.85 39.62 20.89
N ALA A 484 -17.81 39.88 21.78
CA ALA A 484 -18.86 40.88 21.63
C ALA A 484 -18.24 42.28 21.60
N GLY A 485 -17.86 42.75 20.42
CA GLY A 485 -17.02 43.93 20.23
C GLY A 485 -16.25 43.95 18.92
N ALA A 486 -16.16 42.83 18.20
CA ALA A 486 -15.79 42.84 16.78
C ALA A 486 -16.84 43.64 15.98
N GLN A 487 -16.61 44.94 15.79
CA GLN A 487 -17.44 45.76 14.92
C GLN A 487 -17.56 45.09 13.55
N PRO A 488 -18.77 44.97 12.98
CA PRO A 488 -18.90 44.50 11.60
C PRO A 488 -18.05 45.43 10.71
N PRO A 489 -17.28 44.89 9.76
CA PRO A 489 -16.45 45.71 8.88
C PRO A 489 -17.35 46.77 8.22
N PRO A 490 -16.97 48.06 8.24
CA PRO A 490 -17.87 49.14 7.87
C PRO A 490 -18.42 48.91 6.45
N PRO A 491 -19.74 49.06 6.25
CA PRO A 491 -20.38 48.72 4.99
C PRO A 491 -19.77 49.57 3.86
N GLY A 492 -19.14 48.91 2.89
CA GLY A 492 -18.39 49.56 1.81
C GLY A 492 -16.88 49.39 1.88
N GLN A 493 -16.30 48.84 2.97
CA GLN A 493 -14.97 48.23 2.83
C GLN A 493 -15.08 47.08 1.84
N PRO A 494 -14.28 47.05 0.75
CA PRO A 494 -14.18 45.85 -0.05
C PRO A 494 -13.73 44.74 0.90
N ARG A 495 -14.46 43.61 0.91
CA ARG A 495 -13.96 42.39 1.57
C ARG A 495 -12.52 42.25 1.10
N PRO A 496 -11.51 42.22 2.00
CA PRO A 496 -10.14 42.01 1.54
C PRO A 496 -10.21 40.75 0.71
N THR A 497 -9.83 40.86 -0.57
CA THR A 497 -9.76 39.69 -1.44
C THR A 497 -8.76 38.79 -0.77
N ILE A 498 -9.25 37.79 -0.03
CA ILE A 498 -8.43 36.77 0.59
C ILE A 498 -7.65 36.23 -0.60
N PRO A 499 -6.34 36.53 -0.72
CA PRO A 499 -5.59 36.10 -1.89
C PRO A 499 -5.70 34.58 -1.83
N LEU A 500 -6.39 33.99 -2.83
CA LEU A 500 -6.76 32.57 -2.87
C LEU A 500 -5.60 31.79 -2.28
N ALA A 501 -5.80 31.26 -1.06
CA ALA A 501 -4.68 30.87 -0.21
C ALA A 501 -3.76 30.03 -1.06
N TYR A 502 -2.55 30.53 -1.33
CA TYR A 502 -1.68 30.00 -2.37
C TYR A 502 -1.30 28.57 -1.97
N THR A 503 -2.15 27.60 -2.34
CA THR A 503 -1.97 26.21 -1.97
C THR A 503 -0.69 25.80 -2.63
N THR A 504 0.36 25.66 -1.81
CA THR A 504 1.70 25.58 -2.38
C THR A 504 1.84 24.34 -3.26
N ALA A 505 0.99 23.34 -3.09
CA ALA A 505 0.75 22.25 -4.05
C ALA A 505 0.36 22.76 -5.46
N ALA A 506 -0.77 23.47 -5.62
CA ALA A 506 -1.28 23.87 -6.94
C ALA A 506 -0.33 24.82 -7.70
N TYR A 507 0.28 25.77 -6.99
CA TYR A 507 1.26 26.67 -7.62
C TYR A 507 2.63 26.01 -7.83
N LYS A 508 3.07 25.06 -6.99
CA LYS A 508 4.28 24.25 -7.29
C LYS A 508 4.03 23.26 -8.43
N THR A 509 2.79 22.81 -8.68
CA THR A 509 2.49 22.00 -9.87
C THR A 509 2.56 22.77 -11.19
N ILE A 510 2.53 24.11 -11.20
CA ILE A 510 2.67 24.88 -12.44
C ILE A 510 4.07 24.70 -13.08
N PRO A 511 5.20 24.87 -12.36
CA PRO A 511 6.52 24.47 -12.84
C PRO A 511 6.62 23.00 -13.25
N ILE A 512 5.94 22.07 -12.54
CA ILE A 512 5.93 20.64 -12.88
C ILE A 512 5.25 20.40 -14.22
N PHE A 513 4.09 21.00 -14.42
CA PHE A 513 3.32 20.91 -15.66
C PHE A 513 4.13 21.45 -16.84
N TRP A 514 4.74 22.63 -16.71
CA TRP A 514 5.56 23.21 -17.77
C TRP A 514 6.86 22.43 -18.02
N LEU A 515 7.52 21.92 -16.98
CA LEU A 515 8.71 21.07 -17.11
C LEU A 515 8.36 19.73 -17.78
N GLY A 516 7.26 19.10 -17.38
CA GLY A 516 6.75 17.88 -18.00
C GLY A 516 6.39 18.10 -19.47
N THR A 517 5.70 19.21 -19.79
CA THR A 517 5.39 19.60 -21.17
C THR A 517 6.66 19.83 -21.99
N ALA A 518 7.67 20.51 -21.43
CA ALA A 518 8.95 20.75 -22.09
C ALA A 518 9.74 19.45 -22.34
N LEU A 519 9.75 18.52 -21.39
CA LEU A 519 10.36 17.19 -21.54
C LEU A 519 9.63 16.34 -22.59
N LEU A 520 8.30 16.42 -22.66
CA LEU A 520 7.49 15.71 -23.65
C LEU A 520 7.77 16.25 -25.06
N LEU A 521 7.81 17.58 -25.23
CA LEU A 521 8.21 18.23 -26.49
C LEU A 521 9.65 17.88 -26.88
N ALA A 522 10.59 17.90 -25.95
CA ALA A 522 11.97 17.48 -26.20
C ALA A 522 12.06 16.01 -26.64
N GLY A 523 11.27 15.12 -26.03
CA GLY A 523 11.16 13.72 -26.45
C GLY A 523 10.64 13.57 -27.88
N VAL A 524 9.59 14.33 -28.25
CA VAL A 524 9.06 14.37 -29.62
C VAL A 524 10.11 14.86 -30.62
N VAL A 525 10.88 15.90 -30.29
CA VAL A 525 11.98 16.40 -31.13
C VAL A 525 13.09 15.35 -31.28
N ILE A 526 13.49 14.66 -30.20
CA ILE A 526 14.53 13.61 -30.26
C ILE A 526 14.07 12.42 -31.14
N VAL A 527 12.82 11.98 -31.00
CA VAL A 527 12.27 10.86 -31.79
C VAL A 527 12.14 11.23 -33.26
N SER A 528 11.66 12.44 -33.58
CA SER A 528 11.52 12.93 -34.96
C SER A 528 12.86 13.24 -35.63
N ALA A 529 13.88 13.65 -34.86
CA ALA A 529 15.21 13.92 -35.36
C ALA A 529 16.08 12.66 -35.59
N MET A 530 15.67 11.46 -35.16
CA MET A 530 16.45 10.23 -35.38
C MET A 530 16.46 9.81 -36.86
N PRO A 531 17.62 9.86 -37.56
CA PRO A 531 17.71 9.51 -38.97
C PRO A 531 17.76 7.98 -39.11
N GLY A 532 16.59 7.33 -39.22
CA GLY A 532 16.55 5.86 -39.29
C GLY A 532 15.22 5.19 -39.60
N ALA A 533 14.11 5.91 -39.70
CA ALA A 533 12.79 5.37 -40.02
C ALA A 533 12.36 5.65 -41.47
N ARG A 534 13.28 5.52 -42.44
CA ARG A 534 12.83 5.31 -43.83
C ARG A 534 12.08 3.97 -43.86
N ARG A 535 10.77 4.04 -44.10
CA ARG A 535 9.93 2.87 -44.39
C ARG A 535 10.68 2.02 -45.42
N ARG A 536 10.96 0.77 -45.08
CA ARG A 536 11.22 -0.23 -46.13
C ARG A 536 9.87 -0.50 -46.75
N GLU A 537 9.64 0.06 -47.93
CA GLU A 537 8.57 -0.42 -48.78
C GLU A 537 8.77 -1.94 -48.99
N PRO A 538 7.73 -2.75 -48.83
CA PRO A 538 7.83 -4.16 -49.19
C PRO A 538 8.04 -4.22 -50.70
N ALA A 539 9.19 -4.74 -51.12
CA ALA A 539 9.43 -4.99 -52.53
C ALA A 539 8.41 -6.02 -53.04
N LEU A 540 7.50 -5.58 -53.93
CA LEU A 540 6.61 -6.49 -54.64
C LEU A 540 7.47 -7.48 -55.44
N VAL A 541 7.28 -8.76 -55.15
CA VAL A 541 7.69 -9.86 -56.02
C VAL A 541 6.47 -10.22 -56.87
N GLY A 542 6.49 -9.85 -58.16
CA GLY A 542 5.68 -10.54 -59.17
C GLY A 542 6.38 -11.84 -59.60
N ALA A 543 5.73 -12.83 -60.22
CA ALA A 543 4.32 -13.03 -60.58
C ALA A 543 4.01 -14.55 -60.44
N THR A 544 2.97 -15.20 -60.97
CA THR A 544 1.88 -14.91 -61.94
C THR A 544 0.64 -15.79 -61.52
N GLU A 545 -0.46 -16.04 -62.25
CA GLU A 545 -0.84 -15.79 -63.65
C GLU A 545 -2.36 -15.49 -63.83
N VAL A 546 -2.85 -15.68 -65.06
CA VAL A 546 -4.16 -15.45 -65.68
C VAL A 546 -5.23 -16.50 -65.30
N VAL A 547 -6.51 -16.09 -65.16
CA VAL A 547 -7.67 -16.66 -65.91
C VAL A 547 -8.90 -15.73 -65.87
N THR A 548 -9.26 -15.28 -67.07
CA THR A 548 -10.57 -14.93 -67.68
C THR A 548 -11.77 -14.41 -66.86
N ALA A 549 -12.41 -13.35 -67.40
CA ALA A 549 -13.66 -12.75 -66.92
C ALA A 549 -14.94 -13.40 -67.50
N THR A 550 -16.09 -13.18 -66.85
CA THR A 550 -17.45 -13.21 -67.43
C THR A 550 -18.37 -12.24 -66.65
N GLU A 551 -19.47 -11.80 -67.28
CA GLU A 551 -20.34 -10.66 -66.94
C GLU A 551 -21.23 -10.80 -65.68
N PRO A 552 -21.86 -9.69 -65.22
CA PRO A 552 -22.77 -9.65 -64.08
C PRO A 552 -24.26 -9.74 -64.46
N GLU A 553 -25.08 -10.31 -63.57
CA GLU A 553 -26.54 -10.22 -63.61
C GLU A 553 -27.13 -10.02 -62.19
N ALA A 554 -28.26 -9.31 -62.17
CA ALA A 554 -29.39 -9.26 -61.22
C ALA A 554 -29.45 -10.29 -60.04
N GLU A 555 -30.09 -10.04 -58.89
CA GLU A 555 -31.00 -8.97 -58.41
C GLU A 555 -30.95 -8.95 -56.84
N PRO A 556 -31.67 -8.07 -56.11
CA PRO A 556 -31.59 -7.98 -54.63
C PRO A 556 -32.59 -8.89 -53.90
N GLU A 557 -32.24 -9.35 -52.69
CA GLU A 557 -33.20 -9.88 -51.72
C GLU A 557 -33.17 -9.07 -50.40
N ASP A 558 -34.36 -8.76 -49.91
CA ASP A 558 -34.62 -8.19 -48.58
C ASP A 558 -34.15 -9.12 -47.46
N VAL A 559 -33.55 -8.55 -46.40
CA VAL A 559 -33.51 -9.18 -45.08
C VAL A 559 -33.91 -8.13 -44.04
N ALA A 560 -34.95 -8.47 -43.27
CA ALA A 560 -35.69 -7.56 -42.40
C ALA A 560 -34.94 -7.13 -41.13
N GLU A 561 -35.43 -6.02 -40.55
CA GLU A 561 -35.09 -5.56 -39.20
C GLU A 561 -35.44 -6.62 -38.14
N PRO A 562 -34.63 -6.80 -37.08
CA PRO A 562 -35.04 -7.54 -35.90
C PRO A 562 -35.94 -6.66 -35.01
N ASP A 563 -37.11 -7.22 -34.69
CA ASP A 563 -38.13 -6.63 -33.82
C ASP A 563 -37.60 -6.37 -32.40
N ASN A 564 -38.07 -5.29 -31.77
CA ASN A 564 -37.51 -4.74 -30.54
C ASN A 564 -38.52 -4.94 -29.39
N THR A 565 -38.58 -6.15 -28.85
CA THR A 565 -39.52 -6.52 -27.78
C THR A 565 -38.96 -6.18 -26.40
N GLU A 566 -39.56 -5.20 -25.71
CA GLU A 566 -39.27 -4.89 -24.31
C GLU A 566 -39.70 -6.05 -23.37
N PRO A 567 -38.91 -6.41 -22.35
CA PRO A 567 -39.35 -7.35 -21.33
C PRO A 567 -40.30 -6.69 -20.31
N GLU A 568 -41.42 -7.36 -20.10
CA GLU A 568 -42.53 -7.00 -19.21
C GLU A 568 -42.09 -6.96 -17.72
N VAL A 569 -42.45 -5.87 -17.02
CA VAL A 569 -42.16 -5.70 -15.58
C VAL A 569 -43.14 -6.53 -14.76
N THR A 570 -42.65 -7.54 -14.05
CA THR A 570 -43.44 -8.33 -13.11
C THR A 570 -43.24 -7.81 -11.68
N GLU A 571 -44.33 -7.39 -11.03
CA GLU A 571 -44.35 -7.03 -9.60
C GLU A 571 -44.20 -8.29 -8.73
N PRO A 572 -43.41 -8.28 -7.64
CA PRO A 572 -43.45 -9.31 -6.62
C PRO A 572 -44.55 -9.01 -5.57
N GLU A 573 -45.42 -9.98 -5.35
CA GLU A 573 -46.52 -9.92 -4.37
C GLU A 573 -46.05 -9.89 -2.91
N ASP A 574 -46.92 -9.40 -2.02
CA ASP A 574 -46.79 -9.45 -0.56
C ASP A 574 -46.56 -10.88 -0.04
N VAL A 575 -45.60 -11.04 0.88
CA VAL A 575 -45.51 -12.22 1.76
C VAL A 575 -45.36 -11.75 3.21
N ALA A 576 -46.21 -12.28 4.07
CA ALA A 576 -46.44 -11.82 5.43
C ALA A 576 -45.33 -12.17 6.43
N GLU A 577 -45.30 -11.40 7.53
CA GLU A 577 -44.69 -11.78 8.81
C GLU A 577 -45.28 -13.11 9.33
N PRO A 578 -44.54 -13.84 10.17
CA PRO A 578 -44.98 -13.82 11.57
C PRO A 578 -43.85 -13.68 12.60
N GLU A 579 -44.28 -13.22 13.77
CA GLU A 579 -43.51 -13.06 15.01
C GLU A 579 -42.96 -14.39 15.54
N ALA A 580 -41.77 -14.35 16.14
CA ALA A 580 -41.29 -15.35 17.11
C ALA A 580 -40.29 -14.71 18.09
N GLU A 581 -40.71 -14.56 19.35
CA GLU A 581 -39.85 -14.13 20.46
C GLU A 581 -38.84 -15.25 20.82
N PRO A 582 -37.57 -14.94 21.11
CA PRO A 582 -36.68 -15.87 21.79
C PRO A 582 -36.82 -15.75 23.32
N GLU A 583 -36.99 -16.90 23.98
CA GLU A 583 -37.10 -17.03 25.44
C GLU A 583 -35.92 -16.42 26.22
N VAL A 584 -36.23 -15.93 27.42
CA VAL A 584 -35.25 -15.47 28.41
C VAL A 584 -34.57 -16.68 29.04
N ALA A 585 -33.27 -16.85 28.81
CA ALA A 585 -32.45 -17.81 29.55
C ALA A 585 -32.08 -17.25 30.94
N GLU A 586 -32.39 -18.01 31.99
CA GLU A 586 -31.96 -17.72 33.36
C GLU A 586 -30.44 -17.91 33.51
N PRO A 587 -29.73 -17.09 34.31
CA PRO A 587 -28.31 -17.29 34.58
C PRO A 587 -28.09 -18.43 35.58
N GLU A 588 -27.28 -19.42 35.19
CA GLU A 588 -26.87 -20.51 36.10
C GLU A 588 -25.97 -20.02 37.25
N ASP A 589 -26.20 -20.61 38.41
CA ASP A 589 -25.53 -20.34 39.69
C ASP A 589 -24.10 -20.89 39.69
N VAL A 590 -23.09 -20.01 39.68
CA VAL A 590 -21.67 -20.39 39.72
C VAL A 590 -21.13 -20.25 41.14
N THR A 591 -21.17 -21.36 41.87
CA THR A 591 -20.57 -21.51 43.21
C THR A 591 -19.07 -21.22 43.24
N GLU A 592 -18.64 -20.41 44.22
CA GLU A 592 -17.24 -20.25 44.61
C GLU A 592 -16.62 -21.57 45.12
N PRO A 593 -15.32 -21.82 44.86
CA PRO A 593 -14.50 -22.70 45.68
C PRO A 593 -13.61 -21.92 46.66
N GLU A 594 -13.63 -22.33 47.93
CA GLU A 594 -12.87 -21.73 49.03
C GLU A 594 -11.33 -21.94 48.96
N ALA A 595 -10.62 -20.92 49.43
CA ALA A 595 -9.47 -20.95 50.37
C ALA A 595 -8.10 -21.62 50.05
N ASP A 596 -7.08 -20.74 49.99
CA ASP A 596 -5.76 -20.80 50.69
C ASP A 596 -4.71 -21.89 50.28
N PRO A 597 -3.40 -21.77 50.64
CA PRO A 597 -2.81 -20.92 51.70
C PRO A 597 -1.57 -20.05 51.38
N LYS A 598 -1.42 -19.02 52.23
CA LYS A 598 -0.19 -18.28 52.67
C LYS A 598 1.20 -18.67 52.10
N PRO A 599 2.02 -17.68 51.70
CA PRO A 599 3.46 -17.87 51.52
C PRO A 599 4.21 -17.95 52.87
N LYS A 600 5.25 -18.79 52.92
CA LYS A 600 6.23 -18.82 54.02
C LYS A 600 7.15 -17.60 53.99
N THR A 601 7.57 -17.17 55.17
CA THR A 601 8.72 -16.30 55.40
C THR A 601 9.93 -17.17 55.72
N GLU A 602 11.08 -16.93 55.09
CA GLU A 602 12.40 -17.44 55.49
C GLU A 602 13.42 -16.29 55.40
N ASP A 603 14.49 -16.40 56.19
CA ASP A 603 15.47 -15.35 56.53
C ASP A 603 16.47 -14.98 55.41
#